data_AF-A0A2V6ZQH0-F1
#
_entry.id   AF-A0A2V6ZQH0-F1
#
_cell.length_a   1.000
_cell.length_b   1.000
_cell.length_c   1.000
_cell.angle_alpha   90.00
_cell.angle_beta   90.00
_cell.angle_gamma   90.00
#
_symmetry.space_group_name_H-M   'P 1'
#
loop_
_entity.id
_entity.type
_entity.pdbx_description
1 polymer ?
#
loop_
_entity_poly.entity_id
_entity_poly.type
_entity_poly.pdbx_seq_one_letter_code
_entity_poly.pdbx_strand_id
1 'polypeptide(L)'
;MRSPLRPLPAAVVRWTAAARALRWLDALAAWLAIWGGAAVAAPSTSRVPLAVLAALVAALGALVRPLRVRWRPVSGVVALVLSARLSPGDHAWYVRPGHAERVLVTASHRTRVVIARLNDESAEGLSVRRTRVMLVPADSA
;
A
#
# COMPACT_ATOMS: atom_id res chain seq x y z
N MET A 1 17.62 24.07 16.55
CA MET A 1 16.34 24.65 16.09
C MET A 1 15.86 23.82 14.90
N ARG A 2 14.75 23.08 15.02
CA ARG A 2 14.22 22.29 13.89
C ARG A 2 13.48 23.24 12.95
N SER A 3 13.93 23.31 11.70
CA SER A 3 13.28 24.07 10.63
C SER A 3 11.78 23.73 10.58
N PRO A 4 10.86 24.70 10.38
CA PRO A 4 9.44 24.43 10.35
C PRO A 4 9.16 23.49 9.19
N LEU A 5 8.73 22.27 9.52
CA LEU A 5 8.25 21.30 8.55
C LEU A 5 7.19 22.00 7.71
N ARG A 6 7.47 22.26 6.43
CA ARG A 6 6.45 22.69 5.47
C ARG A 6 5.22 21.79 5.71
N PRO A 7 4.03 22.36 5.96
CA PRO A 7 2.87 21.54 6.25
C PRO A 7 2.69 20.55 5.10
N LEU A 8 2.63 19.26 5.44
CA LEU A 8 2.37 18.23 4.45
C LEU A 8 1.06 18.58 3.74
N PRO A 9 1.00 18.48 2.40
CA PRO A 9 -0.24 18.75 1.69
C PRO A 9 -1.38 17.92 2.27
N ALA A 10 -2.57 18.51 2.46
CA ALA A 10 -3.70 17.84 3.09
C ALA A 10 -4.06 16.51 2.40
N ALA A 11 -3.85 16.41 1.09
CA ALA A 11 -3.97 15.17 0.34
C ALA A 11 -3.04 14.06 0.85
N VAL A 12 -1.78 14.36 1.16
CA VAL A 12 -0.81 13.38 1.67
C VAL A 12 -1.19 12.90 3.06
N VAL A 13 -1.67 13.80 3.93
CA VAL A 13 -2.17 13.44 5.26
C VAL A 13 -3.36 12.48 5.15
N ARG A 14 -4.34 12.79 4.28
CA ARG A 14 -5.47 11.88 4.02
C ARG A 14 -5.00 10.52 3.51
N TRP A 15 -4.03 10.48 2.61
CA TRP A 15 -3.50 9.24 2.06
C TRP A 15 -2.68 8.42 3.07
N THR A 16 -1.99 9.05 4.03
CA THR A 16 -1.33 8.33 5.12
C THR A 16 -2.34 7.61 6.03
N ALA A 17 -3.48 8.24 6.31
CA ALA A 17 -4.58 7.61 7.04
C ALA A 17 -5.26 6.52 6.20
N ALA A 18 -5.53 6.81 4.92
CA ALA A 18 -6.13 5.85 3.99
C ALA A 18 -5.24 4.61 3.76
N ALA A 19 -3.92 4.75 3.78
CA ALA A 19 -2.99 3.63 3.67
C ALA A 19 -3.17 2.60 4.81
N ARG A 20 -3.55 3.06 6.01
CA ARG A 20 -3.91 2.16 7.13
C ARG A 20 -5.24 1.46 6.85
N ALA A 21 -6.25 2.21 6.39
CA ALA A 21 -7.55 1.63 6.02
C ALA A 21 -7.43 0.59 4.89
N LEU A 22 -6.61 0.85 3.87
CA LEU A 22 -6.35 -0.08 2.76
C LEU A 22 -5.73 -1.40 3.24
N ARG A 23 -4.85 -1.35 4.25
CA ARG A 23 -4.32 -2.57 4.88
C ARG A 23 -5.39 -3.36 5.63
N TRP A 24 -6.31 -2.67 6.30
CA TRP A 24 -7.46 -3.33 6.92
C TRP A 24 -8.37 -3.99 5.88
N LEU A 25 -8.58 -3.33 4.72
CA LEU A 25 -9.34 -3.91 3.62
C LEU A 25 -8.65 -5.15 3.02
N ASP A 26 -7.33 -5.14 2.84
CA ASP A 26 -6.60 -6.33 2.37
C ASP A 26 -6.70 -7.49 3.38
N ALA A 27 -6.68 -7.19 4.69
CA ALA A 27 -6.85 -8.18 5.75
C ALA A 27 -8.27 -8.74 5.79
N LEU A 28 -9.28 -7.87 5.62
CA LEU A 28 -10.68 -8.28 5.52
C LEU A 28 -10.91 -9.17 4.30
N ALA A 29 -10.33 -8.83 3.16
CA ALA A 29 -10.40 -9.64 1.94
C ALA A 29 -9.74 -11.02 2.14
N ALA A 30 -8.59 -11.09 2.83
CA ALA A 30 -7.95 -12.35 3.18
C ALA A 30 -8.85 -13.21 4.07
N TRP A 31 -9.44 -12.60 5.12
CA TRP A 31 -10.34 -13.29 6.02
C TRP A 31 -11.57 -13.85 5.30
N LEU A 32 -12.23 -13.05 4.46
CA LEU A 32 -13.39 -13.48 3.67
C LEU A 32 -13.04 -14.60 2.71
N ALA A 33 -11.85 -14.57 2.07
CA ALA A 33 -11.41 -15.62 1.17
C ALA A 33 -11.18 -16.95 1.92
N ILE A 34 -10.53 -16.91 3.08
CA ILE A 34 -10.29 -18.10 3.91
C ILE A 34 -11.61 -18.66 4.44
N TRP A 35 -12.47 -17.79 4.99
CA TRP A 35 -13.76 -18.20 5.54
C TRP A 35 -14.68 -18.76 4.45
N GLY A 36 -14.79 -18.09 3.30
CA GLY A 36 -15.58 -18.55 2.17
C GLY A 36 -15.09 -19.89 1.64
N GLY A 37 -13.78 -20.06 1.47
CA GLY A 37 -13.18 -21.33 1.06
C GLY A 37 -13.47 -22.47 2.06
N ALA A 38 -13.34 -22.19 3.36
CA ALA A 38 -13.63 -23.17 4.40
C ALA A 38 -15.13 -23.51 4.48
N ALA A 39 -16.02 -22.54 4.30
CA ALA A 39 -17.46 -22.76 4.29
C ALA A 39 -17.91 -23.61 3.09
N VAL A 40 -17.26 -23.47 1.93
CA VAL A 40 -17.52 -24.31 0.74
C VAL A 40 -16.96 -25.72 0.94
N ALA A 41 -15.77 -25.86 1.54
CA ALA A 41 -15.14 -27.16 1.76
C ALA A 41 -15.79 -27.97 2.90
N ALA A 42 -16.39 -27.31 3.88
CA ALA A 42 -16.99 -27.94 5.06
C ALA A 42 -18.43 -27.42 5.30
N PRO A 43 -19.40 -27.74 4.41
CA PRO A 43 -20.75 -27.18 4.45
C PRO A 43 -21.56 -27.62 5.68
N SER A 44 -21.22 -28.75 6.30
CA SER A 44 -21.85 -29.29 7.50
C SER A 44 -21.33 -28.67 8.80
N THR A 45 -20.26 -27.89 8.75
CA THR A 45 -19.65 -27.28 9.94
C THR A 45 -20.30 -25.94 10.26
N SER A 46 -20.46 -25.64 11.56
CA SER A 46 -20.98 -24.34 11.99
C SER A 46 -20.14 -23.18 11.44
N ARG A 47 -20.80 -22.16 10.90
CA ARG A 47 -20.16 -21.01 10.25
C ARG A 47 -19.38 -20.13 11.23
N VAL A 48 -19.80 -20.09 12.49
CA VAL A 48 -19.21 -19.25 13.54
C VAL A 48 -17.78 -19.70 13.90
N PRO A 49 -17.51 -20.96 14.30
CA PRO A 49 -16.15 -21.40 14.58
C PRO A 49 -15.26 -21.35 13.32
N LEU A 50 -15.81 -21.58 12.12
CA LEU A 50 -15.08 -21.38 10.87
C LEU A 50 -14.64 -19.93 10.68
N ALA A 51 -15.51 -18.96 10.99
CA ALA A 51 -15.18 -17.53 10.90
C ALA A 51 -14.08 -17.14 11.88
N VAL A 52 -14.13 -17.66 13.12
CA VAL A 52 -13.10 -17.43 14.14
C VAL A 52 -11.77 -18.05 13.72
N LEU A 53 -11.76 -19.31 13.26
CA LEU A 53 -10.56 -19.97 12.77
C LEU A 53 -9.96 -19.24 11.57
N ALA A 54 -10.79 -18.83 10.61
CA ALA A 54 -10.36 -18.03 9.47
C ALA A 54 -9.73 -16.70 9.91
N ALA A 55 -10.26 -16.05 10.95
CA ALA A 55 -9.70 -14.81 11.49
C ALA A 55 -8.32 -15.04 12.09
N LEU A 56 -8.13 -16.15 12.83
CA LEU A 56 -6.83 -16.54 13.37
C LEU A 56 -5.82 -16.81 12.24
N VAL A 57 -6.21 -17.57 11.23
CA VAL A 57 -5.35 -17.86 10.06
C VAL A 57 -5.01 -16.58 9.30
N ALA A 58 -5.96 -15.67 9.10
CA ALA A 58 -5.72 -14.38 8.47
C ALA A 58 -4.76 -13.51 9.29
N ALA A 59 -4.90 -13.48 10.62
CA ALA A 59 -4.02 -12.74 11.51
C ALA A 59 -2.58 -13.31 11.47
N LEU A 60 -2.43 -14.63 11.54
CA LEU A 60 -1.14 -15.32 11.41
C LEU A 60 -0.51 -15.08 10.03
N GLY A 61 -1.29 -15.20 8.96
CA GLY A 61 -0.82 -14.90 7.60
C GLY A 61 -0.42 -13.43 7.45
N ALA A 62 -1.11 -12.52 8.12
CA ALA A 62 -0.74 -11.12 8.20
C ALA A 62 0.56 -10.89 8.97
N LEU A 63 1.10 -11.84 9.74
CA LEU A 63 2.44 -11.76 10.35
C LEU A 63 3.55 -12.25 9.40
N VAL A 64 3.20 -12.99 8.35
CA VAL A 64 4.15 -13.51 7.36
C VAL A 64 4.48 -12.46 6.29
N ARG A 65 5.67 -11.85 6.38
CA ARG A 65 6.16 -10.79 5.46
C ARG A 65 6.03 -11.14 3.96
N PRO A 66 6.44 -12.34 3.47
CA PRO A 66 6.31 -12.64 2.04
C PRO A 66 4.86 -12.72 1.58
N LEU A 67 3.95 -13.22 2.44
CA LEU A 67 2.52 -13.30 2.13
C LEU A 67 1.91 -11.89 2.06
N ARG A 68 2.20 -11.03 3.05
CA ARG A 68 1.78 -9.62 3.07
C ARG A 68 2.20 -8.80 1.84
N VAL A 69 3.33 -9.14 1.23
CA VAL A 69 3.86 -8.41 0.07
C VAL A 69 3.21 -8.88 -1.23
N ARG A 70 2.75 -10.13 -1.29
CA ARG A 70 2.10 -10.72 -2.46
C ARG A 70 0.58 -10.52 -2.44
N TRP A 71 -0.03 -10.50 -1.26
CA TRP A 71 -1.47 -10.32 -1.08
C TRP A 71 -1.82 -8.85 -0.86
N ARG A 72 -2.15 -8.15 -1.95
CA ARG A 72 -2.58 -6.73 -1.95
C ARG A 72 -3.69 -6.48 -2.97
N PRO A 73 -4.85 -7.14 -2.85
CA PRO A 73 -5.92 -7.00 -3.82
C PRO A 73 -6.44 -5.56 -3.91
N VAL A 74 -6.58 -4.86 -2.77
CA VAL A 74 -7.12 -3.50 -2.73
C VAL A 74 -6.00 -2.47 -2.75
N SER A 75 -5.03 -2.59 -1.83
CA SER A 75 -3.92 -1.63 -1.75
C SER A 75 -3.09 -1.58 -3.04
N GLY A 76 -2.93 -2.73 -3.72
CA GLY A 76 -2.14 -2.83 -4.94
C GLY A 76 -2.81 -2.16 -6.13
N VAL A 77 -4.14 -2.27 -6.25
CA VAL A 77 -4.93 -1.59 -7.28
C VAL A 77 -4.95 -0.09 -7.05
N VAL A 78 -5.19 0.36 -5.82
CA VAL A 78 -5.18 1.80 -5.49
C VAL A 78 -3.80 2.40 -5.74
N ALA A 79 -2.73 1.73 -5.34
CA ALA A 79 -1.36 2.15 -5.64
C ALA A 79 -1.11 2.25 -7.15
N LEU A 80 -1.63 1.30 -7.94
CA LEU A 80 -1.52 1.33 -9.39
C LEU A 80 -2.28 2.51 -10.01
N VAL A 81 -3.52 2.77 -9.56
CA VAL A 81 -4.35 3.87 -10.08
C VAL A 81 -3.71 5.22 -9.77
N LEU A 82 -3.22 5.42 -8.55
CA LEU A 82 -2.55 6.67 -8.16
C LEU A 82 -1.26 6.89 -8.93
N SER A 83 -0.49 5.82 -9.16
CA SER A 83 0.77 5.91 -9.90
C SER A 83 0.60 5.91 -11.43
N ALA A 84 -0.57 5.54 -11.95
CA ALA A 84 -0.86 5.54 -13.39
C ALA A 84 -0.83 6.95 -13.99
N ARG A 85 -1.15 7.98 -13.19
CA ARG A 85 -1.15 9.39 -13.61
C ARG A 85 0.23 10.06 -13.52
N LEU A 86 1.25 9.36 -13.00
CA LEU A 86 2.60 9.91 -12.85
C LEU A 86 3.43 9.69 -14.12
N SER A 87 4.00 10.79 -14.60
CA SER A 87 4.92 10.87 -15.74
C SER A 87 6.37 11.02 -15.27
N PRO A 88 7.36 10.65 -16.10
CA PRO A 88 8.76 10.98 -15.82
C PRO A 88 8.95 12.50 -15.67
N GLY A 89 9.66 12.92 -14.63
CA GLY A 89 9.83 14.34 -14.26
C GLY A 89 8.89 14.83 -13.15
N ASP A 90 7.84 14.07 -12.82
CA ASP A 90 6.88 14.46 -11.78
C ASP A 90 7.46 14.30 -10.37
N HIS A 91 7.12 15.23 -9.50
CA HIS A 91 7.36 15.10 -8.07
C HIS A 91 6.22 14.31 -7.43
N ALA A 92 6.54 13.27 -6.69
CA ALA A 92 5.57 12.45 -5.98
C ALA A 92 5.93 12.33 -4.49
N TRP A 93 4.94 12.05 -3.66
CA TRP A 93 5.11 11.68 -2.27
C TRP A 93 5.02 10.16 -2.15
N TYR A 94 6.10 9.56 -1.69
CA TYR A 94 6.14 8.16 -1.29
C TYR A 94 5.50 8.00 0.08
N VAL A 95 4.28 7.46 0.11
CA VAL A 95 3.47 7.33 1.33
C VAL A 95 3.64 5.94 1.94
N ARG A 96 4.03 5.91 3.22
CA ARG A 96 4.00 4.74 4.10
C ARG A 96 3.12 5.04 5.33
N PRO A 97 2.62 4.01 6.03
CA PRO A 97 1.92 4.21 7.30
C PRO A 97 2.81 5.00 8.27
N GLY A 98 2.39 6.21 8.65
CA GLY A 98 3.11 7.08 9.58
C GLY A 98 4.32 7.84 9.01
N HIS A 99 4.62 7.73 7.71
CA HIS A 99 5.75 8.46 7.11
C HIS A 99 5.49 8.79 5.63
N ALA A 100 5.87 9.98 5.19
CA ALA A 100 5.79 10.39 3.79
C ALA A 100 7.11 11.05 3.37
N GLU A 101 7.68 10.58 2.26
CA GLU A 101 8.98 11.00 1.76
C GLU A 101 8.80 11.56 0.34
N ARG A 102 9.45 12.69 0.01
CA ARG A 102 9.33 13.30 -1.33
C ARG A 102 10.31 12.63 -2.28
N VAL A 103 9.81 12.20 -3.44
CA VAL A 103 10.57 11.47 -4.46
C VAL A 103 10.34 12.07 -5.84
N LEU A 104 11.38 12.06 -6.67
CA LEU A 104 11.30 12.43 -8.08
C LEU A 104 11.07 11.16 -8.90
N VAL A 105 10.08 11.16 -9.78
CA VAL A 105 9.89 10.07 -10.73
C VAL A 105 10.87 10.24 -11.88
N THR A 106 11.92 9.43 -11.93
CA THR A 106 12.96 9.52 -12.96
C THR A 106 12.61 8.71 -14.20
N ALA A 107 11.88 7.62 -14.04
CA ALA A 107 11.35 6.84 -15.16
C ALA A 107 10.05 6.14 -14.78
N SER A 108 9.16 5.98 -15.75
CA SER A 108 7.91 5.26 -15.57
C SER A 108 7.72 4.22 -16.67
N HIS A 109 7.36 3.01 -16.24
CA HIS A 109 6.95 1.90 -17.09
C HIS A 109 5.58 1.43 -16.63
N ARG A 110 4.83 0.71 -17.49
CA ARG A 110 3.44 0.27 -17.24
C ARG A 110 3.15 -0.13 -15.78
N THR A 111 3.98 -0.98 -15.19
CA THR A 111 3.82 -1.48 -13.80
C THR A 111 5.00 -1.18 -12.87
N ARG A 112 6.01 -0.43 -13.32
CA ARG A 112 7.21 -0.10 -12.54
C ARG A 112 7.52 1.39 -12.63
N VAL A 113 7.99 1.97 -11.54
CA VAL A 113 8.44 3.37 -11.49
C VAL A 113 9.81 3.38 -10.85
N VAL A 114 10.73 4.14 -11.43
CA VAL A 114 12.01 4.46 -10.83
C VAL A 114 11.85 5.80 -10.14
N ILE A 115 12.18 5.82 -8.86
CA ILE A 115 12.08 7.00 -8.01
C ILE A 115 13.46 7.33 -7.45
N ALA A 116 13.82 8.61 -7.45
CA ALA A 116 14.98 9.13 -6.73
C ALA A 116 14.51 9.83 -5.46
N ARG A 117 15.15 9.55 -4.33
CA ARG A 117 14.91 10.27 -3.08
C ARG A 117 15.55 11.65 -3.16
N LEU A 118 14.81 12.69 -2.74
CA LEU A 118 15.33 14.06 -2.71
C LEU A 118 15.99 14.44 -1.38
N ASN A 119 15.96 13.57 -0.37
CA ASN A 119 16.28 13.95 1.01
C ASN A 119 17.65 13.45 1.52
N ASP A 120 18.34 12.60 0.75
CA ASP A 120 19.71 12.15 1.04
C ASP A 120 20.65 12.71 -0.03
N GLU A 121 21.84 13.19 0.36
CA GLU A 121 22.89 13.77 -0.50
C GLU A 121 23.39 12.85 -1.63
N SER A 122 22.86 11.63 -1.71
CA SER A 122 23.07 10.69 -2.80
C SER A 122 21.72 10.38 -3.44
N ALA A 123 21.51 10.82 -4.68
CA ALA A 123 20.33 10.51 -5.48
C ALA A 123 20.31 9.01 -5.84
N GLU A 124 19.99 8.16 -4.87
CA GLU A 124 19.91 6.73 -5.08
C GLU A 124 18.60 6.40 -5.83
N GLY A 125 18.75 5.93 -7.07
CA GLY A 125 17.64 5.54 -7.92
C GLY A 125 17.06 4.20 -7.48
N LEU A 126 15.90 4.21 -6.84
CA LEU A 126 15.19 3.00 -6.42
C LEU A 126 14.15 2.60 -7.48
N SER A 127 14.36 1.46 -8.13
CA SER A 127 13.34 0.88 -9.01
C SER A 127 12.28 0.12 -8.19
N VAL A 128 11.01 0.49 -8.34
CA VAL A 128 9.93 -0.14 -7.57
C VAL A 128 8.72 -0.49 -8.42
N ARG A 129 8.04 -1.58 -8.06
CA ARG A 129 6.78 -1.98 -8.69
C ARG A 129 5.64 -1.08 -8.21
N ARG A 130 4.90 -0.47 -9.15
CA ARG A 130 3.75 0.43 -8.89
C ARG A 130 2.73 -0.16 -7.91
N THR A 131 2.48 -1.47 -8.00
CA THR A 131 1.53 -2.17 -7.12
C THR A 131 2.02 -2.36 -5.68
N ARG A 132 3.29 -2.04 -5.39
CA ARG A 132 3.90 -2.20 -4.07
C ARG A 132 4.18 -0.87 -3.35
N VAL A 133 4.09 0.25 -4.06
CA VAL A 133 4.39 1.59 -3.54
C VAL A 133 3.25 2.54 -3.77
N MET A 134 2.88 3.27 -2.72
CA MET A 134 1.87 4.30 -2.81
C MET A 134 2.56 5.62 -3.13
N LEU A 135 2.35 6.12 -4.33
CA LEU A 135 2.88 7.39 -4.80
C LEU A 135 1.70 8.34 -5.01
N VAL A 136 1.74 9.49 -4.33
CA VAL A 136 0.74 10.54 -4.46
C VAL A 136 1.37 11.72 -5.23
N PRO A 137 0.80 12.17 -6.36
CA PRO A 137 1.36 13.30 -7.10
C PRO A 137 1.41 14.57 -6.24
N ALA A 138 2.51 15.32 -6.30
CA ALA A 138 2.65 16.57 -5.55
C ALA A 138 1.69 17.66 -6.05
N ASP A 139 1.29 17.61 -7.31
CA ASP A 139 0.39 18.58 -7.96
C ASP A 139 -1.11 18.24 -7.81
N SER A 140 -1.45 17.34 -6.88
CA SER A 140 -2.87 17.06 -6.55
C SER A 140 -3.44 18.16 -5.65
N ALA A 141 -3.46 19.39 -6.16
CA ALA A 141 -4.25 20.50 -5.64
C ALA A 141 -5.55 20.60 -6.45
#